data_AF-A0A2U3KNU8-F1
#
_entry.id   AF-A0A2U3KNU8-F1
#
_cell.length_a   1.000
_cell.length_b   1.000
_cell.length_c   1.000
_cell.angle_alpha   90.00
_cell.angle_beta   90.00
_cell.angle_gamma   90.00
#
_symmetry.space_group_name_H-M   'P 1'
#
loop_
_entity.id
_entity.type
_entity.pdbx_description
1 polymer ?
#
loop_
_entity_poly.entity_id
_entity_poly.type
_entity_poly.pdbx_seq_one_letter_code
_entity_poly.pdbx_strand_id
1 'polypeptide(L)'
;MRDALRWLLAVAVLLSIGGSGCSPSRRSKELAVLDRAYQSGVLTKDEYEAKKAGLESQSEALEALDKALSAGVVTQADYQAIKARLIAKAVMLASLERARQAGVFSQKEYLARKAALLAADATAAPPAEADAAAAPSAPLDPAPEPADTAAPPSPKPVAAPGGLKTINPPEGGQIVYGQVEGQTTEAGAMGAVLRSLHNQLGERPQVGKLFQVRGTQSVAAFFSVSRRTQGGGQIAGLIIATKATSDRVEAALISDDAARFPKTLNPMMKTLFGVWHPLEAARSAGSESSSPAPLRQITLEDRSASVGLPDGWKIVPKMSMMGTIVATGPNDESAELGITFLASDTNNPTVQQTLQALRNGRLRNTAYATANYYPYGGDMSKAFVYFIQNVRRKAGLPQATYNFTSVTPVPGSSQERCVHMAGTVDTGDGKGPRELNAVYCTTPPTPAAGIWLSSAYATSAPVQVAARERATLAAILASFNVNMSVVNAQAAKIAAPAIEQIHAIGRAAAMQAAAAHERNDIQNSSVYQRWDNLDKRSQEFENYQLGFSVISDTEHTAHGTFWNEDADALVKQHPDRFEYVSAPNYWKGIDY
;
A
#
# COMPACT_ATOMS: atom_id res chain seq x y z
N MET A 1 -5.77 -24.34 -22.79
CA MET A 1 -6.48 -23.03 -22.73
C MET A 1 -7.09 -22.68 -21.37
N ARG A 2 -7.26 -23.63 -20.42
CA ARG A 2 -7.79 -23.34 -19.07
C ARG A 2 -6.72 -22.83 -18.08
N ASP A 3 -5.44 -23.14 -18.27
CA ASP A 3 -4.40 -22.79 -17.29
C ASP A 3 -3.80 -21.39 -17.46
N ALA A 4 -3.77 -20.84 -18.68
CA ALA A 4 -3.24 -19.49 -18.94
C ALA A 4 -4.11 -18.36 -18.34
N LEU A 5 -5.38 -18.65 -18.01
CA LEU A 5 -6.33 -17.66 -17.46
C LEU A 5 -6.22 -17.52 -15.93
N ARG A 6 -5.73 -18.55 -15.22
CA ARG A 6 -5.38 -18.45 -13.80
C ARG A 6 -4.16 -17.55 -13.55
N TRP A 7 -3.35 -17.32 -14.58
CA TRP A 7 -2.10 -16.57 -14.51
C TRP A 7 -2.25 -15.05 -14.49
N LEU A 8 -3.28 -14.49 -15.13
CA LEU A 8 -3.53 -13.04 -15.12
C LEU A 8 -4.16 -12.56 -13.81
N LEU A 9 -4.96 -13.41 -13.15
CA LEU A 9 -5.61 -13.14 -11.86
C LEU A 9 -4.63 -13.10 -10.67
N ALA A 10 -3.43 -13.69 -10.77
CA ALA A 10 -2.50 -13.81 -9.65
C ALA A 10 -1.53 -12.61 -9.48
N VAL A 11 -1.40 -11.73 -10.49
CA VAL A 11 -0.37 -10.67 -10.49
C VAL A 11 -0.79 -9.45 -9.65
N ALA A 12 -2.09 -9.27 -9.38
CA ALA A 12 -2.61 -8.16 -8.56
C ALA A 12 -2.53 -8.39 -7.03
N VAL A 13 -1.98 -9.53 -6.56
CA VAL A 13 -2.05 -9.95 -5.14
C VAL A 13 -0.72 -10.01 -4.41
N LEU A 14 0.42 -9.94 -5.09
CA LEU A 14 1.72 -10.17 -4.45
C LEU A 14 2.49 -8.89 -4.13
N LEU A 15 1.89 -8.07 -3.26
CA LEU A 15 2.56 -6.95 -2.60
C LEU A 15 2.32 -7.03 -1.08
N SER A 16 2.96 -8.02 -0.44
CA SER A 16 3.41 -7.98 0.97
C SER A 16 4.11 -9.27 1.43
N ILE A 17 4.90 -9.94 0.58
CA ILE A 17 5.74 -11.06 1.03
C ILE A 17 7.22 -10.69 0.82
N GLY A 18 7.77 -9.97 1.79
CA GLY A 18 9.21 -9.91 1.98
C GLY A 18 9.67 -11.18 2.71
N GLY A 19 10.59 -11.92 2.08
CA GLY A 19 11.50 -12.83 2.76
C GLY A 19 11.07 -14.30 2.92
N SER A 20 11.91 -15.18 2.35
CA SER A 20 12.26 -16.54 2.84
C SER A 20 11.81 -17.74 1.98
N GLY A 21 12.64 -18.13 0.99
CA GLY A 21 12.42 -19.37 0.23
C GLY A 21 13.67 -20.01 -0.38
N CYS A 22 14.50 -20.67 0.43
CA CYS A 22 14.65 -22.13 0.34
C CYS A 22 14.51 -22.72 1.74
N SER A 23 13.92 -23.90 1.83
CA SER A 23 13.90 -24.75 3.02
C SER A 23 15.33 -24.98 3.49
N PRO A 24 15.57 -24.67 4.76
CA PRO A 24 16.00 -25.74 5.64
C PRO A 24 14.90 -25.91 6.69
N SER A 25 14.92 -27.00 7.46
CA SER A 25 13.89 -27.30 8.48
C SER A 25 13.55 -26.05 9.31
N ARG A 26 12.32 -25.89 9.82
CA ARG A 26 11.93 -24.70 10.63
C ARG A 26 12.99 -24.32 11.67
N ARG A 27 13.60 -25.35 12.27
CA ARG A 27 14.81 -25.34 13.11
C ARG A 27 15.95 -24.46 12.56
N SER A 28 16.34 -24.64 11.30
CA SER A 28 17.44 -23.90 10.67
C SER A 28 17.17 -22.41 10.42
N LYS A 29 15.91 -22.00 10.22
CA LYS A 29 15.57 -20.59 9.95
C LYS A 29 15.52 -19.80 11.24
N GLU A 30 14.95 -20.40 12.29
CA GLU A 30 14.91 -19.81 13.62
C GLU A 30 16.32 -19.79 14.25
N LEU A 31 17.12 -20.85 14.06
CA LEU A 31 18.55 -20.85 14.45
C LEU A 31 19.38 -19.86 13.66
N ALA A 32 19.17 -19.70 12.34
CA ALA A 32 19.93 -18.72 11.54
C ALA A 32 19.60 -17.26 11.89
N VAL A 33 18.38 -16.98 12.34
CA VAL A 33 17.99 -15.67 12.87
C VAL A 33 18.62 -15.45 14.25
N LEU A 34 18.66 -16.50 15.08
CA LEU A 34 19.31 -16.48 16.40
C LEU A 34 20.83 -16.27 16.29
N ASP A 35 21.49 -16.94 15.36
CA ASP A 35 22.93 -16.80 15.05
C ASP A 35 23.26 -15.37 14.60
N ARG A 36 22.42 -14.77 13.74
CA ARG A 36 22.62 -13.39 13.29
C ARG A 36 22.45 -12.38 14.41
N ALA A 37 21.49 -12.59 15.31
CA ALA A 37 21.27 -11.71 16.46
C ALA A 37 22.43 -11.79 17.47
N TYR A 38 23.02 -12.97 17.66
CA TYR A 38 24.26 -13.12 18.44
C TYR A 38 25.46 -12.47 17.76
N GLN A 39 25.66 -12.69 16.46
CA GLN A 39 26.74 -12.07 15.69
C GLN A 39 26.65 -10.55 15.60
N SER A 40 25.44 -9.98 15.63
CA SER A 40 25.23 -8.53 15.69
C SER A 40 25.33 -7.95 17.10
N GLY A 41 25.66 -8.76 18.11
CA GLY A 41 25.76 -8.33 19.51
C GLY A 41 24.42 -7.97 20.16
N VAL A 42 23.31 -8.33 19.53
CA VAL A 42 21.94 -8.09 20.04
C VAL A 42 21.56 -9.11 21.12
N LEU A 43 22.21 -10.28 21.09
CA LEU A 43 22.12 -11.29 22.14
C LEU A 43 23.48 -11.48 22.78
N THR A 44 23.51 -11.58 24.09
CA THR A 44 24.67 -12.08 24.83
C THR A 44 24.85 -13.59 24.59
N LYS A 45 26.03 -14.12 24.87
CA LYS A 45 26.34 -15.54 24.66
C LYS A 45 25.39 -16.45 25.45
N ASP A 46 25.05 -16.06 26.67
CA ASP A 46 24.18 -16.85 27.54
C ASP A 46 22.72 -16.80 27.07
N GLU A 47 22.24 -15.65 26.57
CA GLU A 47 20.92 -15.53 25.93
C GLU A 47 20.83 -16.30 24.61
N TYR A 48 21.91 -16.36 23.84
CA TYR A 48 21.99 -17.16 22.62
C TYR A 48 21.88 -18.65 22.92
N GLU A 49 22.66 -19.17 23.87
CA GLU A 49 22.64 -20.60 24.23
C GLU A 49 21.30 -21.02 24.87
N ALA A 50 20.70 -20.17 25.72
CA ALA A 50 19.37 -20.42 26.29
C ALA A 50 18.26 -20.47 25.23
N LYS A 51 18.26 -19.53 24.28
CA LYS A 51 17.28 -19.49 23.18
C LYS A 51 17.46 -20.65 22.21
N LYS A 52 18.69 -21.11 21.99
CA LYS A 52 19.00 -22.29 21.18
C LYS A 52 18.45 -23.57 21.84
N ALA A 53 18.73 -23.80 23.12
CA ALA A 53 18.21 -24.94 23.88
C ALA A 53 16.66 -24.94 23.97
N GLY A 54 16.05 -23.76 24.08
CA GLY A 54 14.59 -23.60 24.08
C GLY A 54 13.92 -23.88 22.73
N LEU A 55 14.61 -23.68 21.61
CA LEU A 55 14.13 -24.06 20.27
C LEU A 55 14.28 -25.57 20.04
N GLU A 56 15.31 -26.18 20.62
CA GLU A 56 15.56 -27.62 20.52
C GLU A 56 14.53 -28.44 21.32
N SER A 57 14.23 -28.08 22.57
CA SER A 57 13.25 -28.78 23.42
C SER A 57 11.79 -28.71 22.94
N GLN A 58 11.35 -27.58 22.37
CA GLN A 58 10.01 -27.46 21.80
C GLN A 58 9.87 -28.27 20.50
N SER A 59 10.97 -28.41 19.75
CA SER A 59 11.01 -29.29 18.59
C SER A 59 10.91 -30.75 19.02
N GLU A 60 11.57 -31.14 20.12
CA GLU A 60 11.50 -32.50 20.67
C GLU A 60 10.10 -32.87 21.17
N ALA A 61 9.34 -31.95 21.78
CA ALA A 61 7.97 -32.24 22.25
C ALA A 61 6.97 -32.43 21.10
N LEU A 62 7.07 -31.62 20.04
CA LEU A 62 6.24 -31.76 18.85
C LEU A 62 6.67 -32.96 18.00
N GLU A 63 7.98 -33.21 17.90
CA GLU A 63 8.53 -34.39 17.23
C GLU A 63 8.17 -35.67 17.99
N ALA A 64 8.12 -35.64 19.32
CA ALA A 64 7.61 -36.75 20.13
C ALA A 64 6.10 -36.98 19.93
N LEU A 65 5.30 -35.92 19.80
CA LEU A 65 3.87 -36.03 19.52
C LEU A 65 3.58 -36.53 18.10
N ASP A 66 4.34 -36.07 17.10
CA ASP A 66 4.27 -36.57 15.72
C ASP A 66 4.79 -38.03 15.62
N LYS A 67 5.80 -38.38 16.42
CA LYS A 67 6.29 -39.76 16.56
C LYS A 67 5.28 -40.65 17.25
N ALA A 68 4.56 -40.14 18.26
CA ALA A 68 3.50 -40.87 18.96
C ALA A 68 2.27 -41.09 18.05
N LEU A 69 1.92 -40.11 17.21
CA LEU A 69 0.88 -40.27 16.20
C LEU A 69 1.28 -41.28 15.11
N SER A 70 2.51 -41.18 14.58
CA SER A 70 3.01 -42.10 13.55
C SER A 70 3.26 -43.53 14.07
N ALA A 71 3.55 -43.68 15.36
CA ALA A 71 3.61 -44.97 16.04
C ALA A 71 2.23 -45.52 16.43
N GLY A 72 1.13 -44.79 16.17
CA GLY A 72 -0.23 -45.18 16.54
C GLY A 72 -0.52 -45.18 18.05
N VAL A 73 0.38 -44.61 18.86
CA VAL A 73 0.27 -44.49 20.32
C VAL A 73 -0.79 -43.46 20.70
N VAL A 74 -1.03 -42.48 19.84
CA VAL A 74 -2.01 -41.40 20.01
C VAL A 74 -2.92 -41.41 18.79
N THR A 75 -4.24 -41.42 18.98
CA THR A 75 -5.17 -41.38 17.85
C THR A 75 -5.13 -40.01 17.18
N GLN A 76 -5.59 -39.91 15.93
CA GLN A 76 -5.69 -38.61 15.25
C GLN A 76 -6.54 -37.61 16.04
N ALA A 77 -7.59 -38.08 16.73
CA ALA A 77 -8.43 -37.26 17.58
C ALA A 77 -7.68 -36.77 18.83
N ASP A 78 -6.93 -37.65 19.48
CA ASP A 78 -6.11 -37.32 20.65
C ASP A 78 -4.96 -36.38 20.27
N TYR A 79 -4.35 -36.56 19.10
CA TYR A 79 -3.33 -35.67 18.58
C TYR A 79 -3.87 -34.25 18.40
N GLN A 80 -5.05 -34.11 17.78
CA GLN A 80 -5.68 -32.81 17.63
C GLN A 80 -6.12 -32.22 18.98
N ALA A 81 -6.58 -33.04 19.92
CA ALA A 81 -6.96 -32.60 21.26
C ALA A 81 -5.76 -32.13 22.09
N ILE A 82 -4.65 -32.88 22.08
CA ILE A 82 -3.39 -32.54 22.77
C ILE A 82 -2.77 -31.29 22.13
N LYS A 83 -2.77 -31.21 20.80
CA LYS A 83 -2.31 -30.02 20.07
C LYS A 83 -3.17 -28.79 20.35
N ALA A 84 -4.49 -28.95 20.38
CA ALA A 84 -5.42 -27.87 20.73
C ALA A 84 -5.25 -27.42 22.19
N ARG A 85 -5.00 -28.34 23.13
CA ARG A 85 -4.69 -28.01 24.53
C ARG A 85 -3.38 -27.25 24.66
N LEU A 86 -2.33 -27.67 23.95
CA LEU A 86 -1.05 -26.96 23.92
C LEU A 86 -1.21 -25.54 23.34
N ILE A 87 -2.05 -25.36 22.32
CA ILE A 87 -2.36 -24.04 21.74
C ILE A 87 -3.21 -23.21 22.72
N ALA A 88 -4.26 -23.77 23.32
CA ALA A 88 -5.13 -23.08 24.26
C ALA A 88 -4.37 -22.63 25.52
N LYS A 89 -3.46 -23.48 26.02
CA LYS A 89 -2.56 -23.15 27.14
C LYS A 89 -1.65 -21.98 26.80
N ALA A 90 -1.09 -21.95 25.60
CA ALA A 90 -0.29 -20.83 25.11
C ALA A 90 -1.10 -19.53 25.01
N VAL A 91 -2.36 -19.60 24.57
CA VAL A 91 -3.27 -18.43 24.52
C VAL A 91 -3.62 -17.92 25.93
N MET A 92 -3.89 -18.83 26.88
CA MET A 92 -4.21 -18.46 28.26
C MET A 92 -3.02 -17.81 28.96
N LEU A 93 -1.80 -18.33 28.78
CA LEU A 93 -0.58 -17.72 29.29
C LEU A 93 -0.35 -16.32 28.68
N ALA A 94 -0.56 -16.16 27.37
CA ALA A 94 -0.46 -14.86 26.70
C ALA A 94 -1.55 -13.85 27.16
N SER A 95 -2.71 -14.32 27.60
CA SER A 95 -3.74 -13.45 28.19
C SER A 95 -3.42 -13.04 29.63
N LEU A 96 -2.85 -13.97 30.42
CA LEU A 96 -2.38 -13.71 31.78
C LEU A 96 -1.24 -12.68 31.81
N GLU A 97 -0.33 -12.75 30.83
CA GLU A 97 0.76 -11.78 30.66
C GLU A 97 0.25 -10.37 30.33
N ARG A 98 -0.74 -10.27 29.42
CA ARG A 98 -1.36 -8.97 29.08
C ARG A 98 -2.10 -8.36 30.26
N ALA A 99 -2.76 -9.17 31.07
CA ALA A 99 -3.42 -8.71 32.29
C ALA A 99 -2.39 -8.19 33.32
N ARG A 100 -1.24 -8.87 33.48
CA ARG A 100 -0.13 -8.37 34.31
C ARG A 100 0.41 -7.03 33.79
N GLN A 101 0.65 -6.91 32.48
CA GLN A 101 1.14 -5.67 31.87
C GLN A 101 0.15 -4.51 31.98
N ALA A 102 -1.15 -4.81 31.98
CA ALA A 102 -2.21 -3.84 32.24
C ALA A 102 -2.40 -3.52 33.74
N GLY A 103 -1.55 -4.06 34.63
CA GLY A 103 -1.62 -3.83 36.08
C GLY A 103 -2.79 -4.53 36.78
N VAL A 104 -3.47 -5.47 36.10
CA VAL A 104 -4.66 -6.17 36.62
C VAL A 104 -4.30 -7.17 37.72
N PHE A 105 -3.05 -7.65 37.76
CA PHE A 105 -2.54 -8.56 38.78
C PHE A 105 -1.26 -8.05 39.39
N SER A 106 -1.09 -8.26 40.70
CA SER A 106 0.23 -8.15 41.33
C SER A 106 1.18 -9.24 40.82
N GLN A 107 2.49 -9.02 40.93
CA GLN A 107 3.50 -9.99 40.51
C GLN A 107 3.29 -11.37 41.16
N LYS A 108 2.90 -11.39 42.44
CA LYS A 108 2.64 -12.62 43.20
C LYS A 108 1.40 -13.36 42.69
N GLU A 109 0.32 -12.64 42.39
CA GLU A 109 -0.92 -13.23 41.84
C GLU A 109 -0.72 -13.76 40.41
N TYR A 110 0.06 -13.04 39.60
CA TYR A 110 0.45 -13.50 38.27
C TYR A 110 1.22 -14.83 38.35
N LEU A 111 2.23 -14.92 39.23
CA LEU A 111 3.03 -16.13 39.39
C LEU A 111 2.20 -17.31 39.91
N ALA A 112 1.29 -17.08 40.86
CA ALA A 112 0.39 -18.11 41.38
C ALA A 112 -0.58 -18.63 40.30
N ARG A 113 -1.20 -17.73 39.52
CA ARG A 113 -2.12 -18.10 38.42
C ARG A 113 -1.38 -18.80 37.28
N LYS A 114 -0.15 -18.39 36.99
CA LYS A 114 0.73 -19.02 36.00
C LYS A 114 1.11 -20.45 36.43
N ALA A 115 1.49 -20.63 37.69
CA ALA A 115 1.79 -21.94 38.25
C ALA A 115 0.57 -22.88 38.20
N ALA A 116 -0.63 -22.38 38.53
CA ALA A 116 -1.88 -23.14 38.42
C ALA A 116 -2.21 -23.56 36.98
N LEU A 117 -2.01 -22.64 36.01
CA LEU A 117 -2.17 -22.92 34.58
C LEU A 117 -1.19 -23.98 34.06
N LEU A 118 0.04 -24.00 34.61
CA LEU A 118 1.04 -24.99 34.24
C LEU A 118 0.77 -26.36 34.90
N ALA A 119 0.24 -26.37 36.14
CA ALA A 119 -0.07 -27.56 36.91
C ALA A 119 -1.35 -28.31 36.49
N ALA A 120 -2.25 -27.65 35.76
CA ALA A 120 -3.54 -28.22 35.31
C ALA A 120 -3.44 -29.46 34.39
N ASP A 121 -2.23 -29.87 33.99
CA ASP A 121 -2.00 -31.12 33.24
C ASP A 121 -1.90 -32.38 34.13
N ALA A 122 -1.96 -32.26 35.46
CA ALA A 122 -1.81 -33.39 36.39
C ALA A 122 -3.12 -34.08 36.83
N THR A 123 -4.31 -33.53 36.55
CA THR A 123 -5.59 -34.11 37.03
C THR A 123 -6.72 -33.95 36.02
N ALA A 124 -7.40 -35.05 35.71
CA ALA A 124 -8.47 -35.14 34.70
C ALA A 124 -9.89 -34.87 35.25
N ALA A 125 -10.76 -34.34 34.36
CA ALA A 125 -12.24 -34.37 34.28
C ALA A 125 -13.11 -33.23 34.90
N PRO A 126 -14.31 -32.90 34.32
CA PRO A 126 -14.93 -31.55 34.28
C PRO A 126 -16.18 -31.36 35.18
N PRO A 127 -16.67 -30.10 35.37
CA PRO A 127 -17.91 -29.60 34.71
C PRO A 127 -17.82 -28.08 34.32
N ALA A 128 -18.45 -27.57 33.24
CA ALA A 128 -19.85 -27.14 32.96
C ALA A 128 -20.23 -25.68 33.39
N GLU A 129 -20.85 -24.96 32.44
CA GLU A 129 -21.73 -23.75 32.54
C GLU A 129 -21.13 -22.38 32.93
N ALA A 130 -21.19 -21.40 32.00
CA ALA A 130 -22.09 -20.20 32.00
C ALA A 130 -21.35 -18.97 32.58
N ASP A 131 -21.50 -17.71 32.17
CA ASP A 131 -22.62 -17.05 31.53
C ASP A 131 -22.16 -15.73 30.85
N ALA A 132 -23.00 -15.24 29.93
CA ALA A 132 -22.89 -13.93 29.31
C ALA A 132 -23.51 -12.84 30.21
N ALA A 133 -22.95 -11.61 30.18
CA ALA A 133 -23.69 -10.43 30.61
C ALA A 133 -23.22 -9.17 29.88
N ALA A 134 -24.14 -8.63 29.07
CA ALA A 134 -24.09 -7.31 28.46
C ALA A 134 -24.58 -6.24 29.45
N ALA A 135 -24.18 -4.99 29.24
CA ALA A 135 -24.84 -3.81 29.81
C ALA A 135 -24.77 -2.62 28.81
N PRO A 136 -25.73 -1.67 28.86
CA PRO A 136 -26.35 -1.10 27.67
C PRO A 136 -26.00 0.38 27.38
N SER A 137 -26.41 0.80 26.18
CA SER A 137 -26.38 2.15 25.61
C SER A 137 -27.41 3.10 26.24
N ALA A 138 -27.09 4.39 26.30
CA ALA A 138 -28.06 5.48 26.52
C ALA A 138 -27.94 6.54 25.39
N PRO A 139 -29.06 7.09 24.89
CA PRO A 139 -29.10 8.00 23.73
C PRO A 139 -29.14 9.48 24.13
N LEU A 140 -28.70 10.36 23.23
CA LEU A 140 -28.95 11.80 23.30
C LEU A 140 -29.47 12.30 21.95
N ASP A 141 -30.67 12.89 21.98
CA ASP A 141 -31.33 13.56 20.85
C ASP A 141 -30.72 14.95 20.55
N PRO A 142 -30.95 15.51 19.33
CA PRO A 142 -30.33 16.73 18.82
C PRO A 142 -31.29 17.94 18.75
N ALA A 143 -30.73 19.17 18.75
CA ALA A 143 -31.35 20.40 18.20
C ALA A 143 -30.32 21.56 18.18
N PRO A 144 -30.55 22.69 17.48
CA PRO A 144 -30.92 22.88 16.07
C PRO A 144 -30.04 23.93 15.33
N GLU A 145 -30.23 24.07 14.02
CA GLU A 145 -29.68 25.11 13.13
C GLU A 145 -30.13 26.55 13.47
N PRO A 146 -29.40 27.56 12.96
CA PRO A 146 -30.07 28.77 12.45
C PRO A 146 -29.62 29.24 11.05
N ALA A 147 -30.63 29.37 10.20
CA ALA A 147 -30.97 30.42 9.22
C ALA A 147 -29.92 31.36 8.57
N ASP A 148 -29.95 31.32 7.23
CA ASP A 148 -29.96 32.39 6.21
C ASP A 148 -29.55 33.84 6.58
N THR A 149 -28.60 34.38 5.82
CA THR A 149 -28.51 35.83 5.58
C THR A 149 -27.97 36.14 4.17
N ALA A 150 -28.66 37.06 3.49
CA ALA A 150 -28.57 37.39 2.07
C ALA A 150 -27.24 38.03 1.61
N ALA A 151 -26.89 37.81 0.34
CA ALA A 151 -25.69 38.31 -0.34
C ALA A 151 -25.88 39.68 -1.05
N PRO A 152 -24.84 40.54 -1.11
CA PRO A 152 -24.84 41.81 -1.85
C PRO A 152 -24.55 41.66 -3.38
N PRO A 153 -24.87 42.69 -4.21
CA PRO A 153 -25.07 42.53 -5.66
C PRO A 153 -23.78 42.38 -6.50
N SER A 154 -23.90 41.60 -7.59
CA SER A 154 -22.85 41.27 -8.56
C SER A 154 -22.35 42.46 -9.41
N PRO A 155 -21.05 42.55 -9.75
CA PRO A 155 -20.49 43.59 -10.61
C PRO A 155 -20.80 43.38 -12.11
N LYS A 156 -20.81 44.48 -12.88
CA LYS A 156 -21.18 44.57 -14.31
C LYS A 156 -20.21 43.84 -15.27
N PRO A 157 -20.67 43.39 -16.47
CA PRO A 157 -19.89 42.59 -17.40
C PRO A 157 -18.75 43.36 -18.08
N VAL A 158 -17.61 42.70 -18.26
CA VAL A 158 -16.50 43.13 -19.13
C VAL A 158 -16.81 42.74 -20.58
N ALA A 159 -16.79 43.69 -21.51
CA ALA A 159 -16.99 43.42 -22.94
C ALA A 159 -15.76 42.74 -23.54
N ALA A 160 -15.94 41.75 -24.41
CA ALA A 160 -14.82 41.01 -25.01
C ALA A 160 -14.43 41.59 -26.40
N PRO A 161 -13.13 41.61 -26.77
CA PRO A 161 -12.69 41.87 -28.15
C PRO A 161 -13.26 40.86 -29.15
N GLY A 162 -13.40 41.29 -30.41
CA GLY A 162 -14.00 40.53 -31.52
C GLY A 162 -13.63 39.03 -31.55
N GLY A 163 -14.67 38.21 -31.68
CA GLY A 163 -14.59 36.73 -31.70
C GLY A 163 -14.81 36.05 -30.35
N LEU A 164 -14.70 36.78 -29.24
CA LEU A 164 -14.81 36.22 -27.88
C LEU A 164 -16.25 36.36 -27.32
N LYS A 165 -16.74 35.28 -26.72
CA LYS A 165 -18.04 35.19 -26.04
C LYS A 165 -17.85 35.40 -24.54
N THR A 166 -18.84 35.99 -23.90
CA THR A 166 -18.83 36.25 -22.44
C THR A 166 -19.99 35.52 -21.76
N ILE A 167 -19.70 34.86 -20.64
CA ILE A 167 -20.68 34.27 -19.72
C ILE A 167 -20.48 34.91 -18.34
N ASN A 168 -21.60 35.28 -17.70
CA ASN A 168 -21.63 35.73 -16.31
C ASN A 168 -22.34 34.65 -15.49
N PRO A 169 -21.60 33.80 -14.77
CA PRO A 169 -22.18 32.73 -13.96
C PRO A 169 -23.06 33.31 -12.83
N PRO A 170 -24.13 32.61 -12.42
CA PRO A 170 -25.00 33.07 -11.34
C PRO A 170 -24.27 33.17 -9.98
N GLU A 171 -23.21 32.38 -9.78
CA GLU A 171 -22.37 32.37 -8.57
C GLU A 171 -21.35 33.53 -8.50
N GLY A 172 -21.31 34.40 -9.53
CA GLY A 172 -20.36 35.50 -9.64
C GLY A 172 -19.18 35.19 -10.57
N GLY A 173 -18.35 36.23 -10.80
CA GLY A 173 -17.24 36.17 -11.74
C GLY A 173 -17.66 36.30 -13.20
N GLN A 174 -16.71 36.04 -14.10
CA GLN A 174 -16.86 36.18 -15.53
C GLN A 174 -15.99 35.17 -16.27
N ILE A 175 -16.55 34.63 -17.35
CA ILE A 175 -15.85 33.77 -18.30
C ILE A 175 -15.89 34.46 -19.66
N VAL A 176 -14.73 34.65 -20.30
CA VAL A 176 -14.61 35.14 -21.67
C VAL A 176 -13.86 34.09 -22.48
N TYR A 177 -14.35 33.67 -23.65
CA TYR A 177 -13.71 32.59 -24.39
C TYR A 177 -13.98 32.64 -25.90
N GLY A 178 -13.09 32.07 -26.71
CA GLY A 178 -13.26 31.93 -28.15
C GLY A 178 -11.99 32.17 -28.94
N GLN A 179 -12.12 32.38 -30.25
CA GLN A 179 -11.00 32.68 -31.14
C GLN A 179 -10.44 34.06 -30.84
N VAL A 180 -9.10 34.17 -30.79
CA VAL A 180 -8.42 35.46 -30.69
C VAL A 180 -7.97 35.89 -32.07
N GLU A 181 -8.68 36.87 -32.65
CA GLU A 181 -8.40 37.35 -34.00
C GLU A 181 -6.98 37.91 -34.13
N GLY A 182 -6.34 37.61 -35.27
CA GLY A 182 -4.99 38.09 -35.60
C GLY A 182 -3.85 37.43 -34.80
N GLN A 183 -4.12 36.38 -34.01
CA GLN A 183 -3.10 35.68 -33.24
C GLN A 183 -2.95 34.22 -33.67
N THR A 184 -1.70 33.81 -33.92
CA THR A 184 -1.32 32.44 -34.35
C THR A 184 -0.48 31.71 -33.30
N THR A 185 -0.17 32.36 -32.18
CA THR A 185 0.59 31.79 -31.05
C THR A 185 -0.17 31.95 -29.74
N GLU A 186 -0.01 30.99 -28.82
CA GLU A 186 -0.65 31.01 -27.50
C GLU A 186 -0.21 32.23 -26.69
N ALA A 187 1.09 32.56 -26.71
CA ALA A 187 1.62 33.76 -26.05
C ALA A 187 1.03 35.06 -26.64
N GLY A 188 0.88 35.13 -27.97
CA GLY A 188 0.25 36.27 -28.65
C GLY A 188 -1.22 36.43 -28.26
N ALA A 189 -1.96 35.31 -28.21
CA ALA A 189 -3.36 35.28 -27.80
C ALA A 189 -3.55 35.68 -26.33
N MET A 190 -2.75 35.10 -25.41
CA MET A 190 -2.78 35.47 -23.99
C MET A 190 -2.46 36.96 -23.82
N GLY A 191 -1.45 37.47 -24.52
CA GLY A 191 -1.08 38.87 -24.49
C GLY A 191 -2.18 39.80 -25.02
N ALA A 192 -2.89 39.42 -26.08
CA ALA A 192 -3.99 40.20 -26.64
C ALA A 192 -5.18 40.30 -25.67
N VAL A 193 -5.58 39.18 -25.07
CA VAL A 193 -6.69 39.14 -24.10
C VAL A 193 -6.32 39.95 -22.84
N LEU A 194 -5.11 39.79 -22.31
CA LEU A 194 -4.65 40.56 -21.14
C LEU A 194 -4.48 42.05 -21.44
N ARG A 195 -4.10 42.44 -22.66
CA ARG A 195 -4.10 43.85 -23.09
C ARG A 195 -5.51 44.42 -23.14
N SER A 196 -6.50 43.66 -23.60
CA SER A 196 -7.90 44.09 -23.52
C SER A 196 -8.33 44.31 -22.07
N LEU A 197 -7.98 43.39 -21.19
CA LEU A 197 -8.28 43.50 -19.77
C LEU A 197 -7.61 44.73 -19.14
N HIS A 198 -6.35 45.01 -19.51
CA HIS A 198 -5.64 46.22 -19.11
C HIS A 198 -6.39 47.49 -19.53
N ASN A 199 -6.82 47.57 -20.79
CA ASN A 199 -7.53 48.73 -21.33
C ASN A 199 -8.86 48.98 -20.61
N GLN A 200 -9.48 47.94 -20.05
CA GLN A 200 -10.76 48.03 -19.37
C GLN A 200 -10.62 48.37 -17.89
N LEU A 201 -9.61 47.81 -17.22
CA LEU A 201 -9.42 47.94 -15.77
C LEU A 201 -8.44 49.05 -15.37
N GLY A 202 -7.68 49.57 -16.34
CA GLY A 202 -6.75 50.69 -16.18
C GLY A 202 -5.38 50.32 -15.61
N GLU A 203 -5.18 49.07 -15.15
CA GLU A 203 -3.91 48.58 -14.61
C GLU A 203 -3.41 47.36 -15.37
N ARG A 204 -2.09 47.16 -15.41
CA ARG A 204 -1.49 46.04 -16.13
C ARG A 204 -1.67 44.75 -15.32
N PRO A 205 -2.21 43.67 -15.91
CA PRO A 205 -2.28 42.38 -15.23
C PRO A 205 -0.89 41.86 -14.86
N GLN A 206 -0.72 41.43 -13.62
CA GLN A 206 0.45 40.70 -13.14
C GLN A 206 0.23 39.22 -13.41
N VAL A 207 1.01 38.65 -14.32
CA VAL A 207 0.88 37.26 -14.76
C VAL A 207 1.88 36.38 -14.01
N GLY A 208 1.41 35.27 -13.46
CA GLY A 208 2.22 34.26 -12.80
C GLY A 208 2.96 33.35 -13.78
N LYS A 209 3.52 32.25 -13.26
CA LYS A 209 4.21 31.25 -14.10
C LYS A 209 3.22 30.56 -15.02
N LEU A 210 3.61 30.38 -16.27
CA LEU A 210 2.89 29.56 -17.24
C LEU A 210 2.96 28.08 -16.83
N PHE A 211 1.86 27.36 -17.02
CA PHE A 211 1.78 25.93 -16.81
C PHE A 211 0.90 25.28 -17.87
N GLN A 212 1.16 24.02 -18.18
CA GLN A 212 0.32 23.24 -19.09
C GLN A 212 -0.95 22.78 -18.35
N VAL A 213 -2.12 22.98 -18.96
CA VAL A 213 -3.37 22.45 -18.40
C VAL A 213 -3.40 20.93 -18.59
N ARG A 214 -3.46 20.20 -17.47
CA ARG A 214 -3.38 18.73 -17.44
C ARG A 214 -4.41 18.09 -18.37
N GLY A 215 -3.94 17.21 -19.26
CA GLY A 215 -4.79 16.51 -20.24
C GLY A 215 -5.13 17.31 -21.50
N THR A 216 -4.53 18.48 -21.71
CA THR A 216 -4.77 19.32 -22.90
C THR A 216 -3.47 19.84 -23.50
N GLN A 217 -3.52 20.29 -24.76
CA GLN A 217 -2.43 21.04 -25.39
C GLN A 217 -2.45 22.53 -25.04
N SER A 218 -3.24 22.94 -24.04
CA SER A 218 -3.40 24.34 -23.66
C SER A 218 -2.38 24.80 -22.61
N VAL A 219 -1.90 26.03 -22.77
CA VAL A 219 -1.05 26.74 -21.80
C VAL A 219 -1.93 27.68 -20.98
N ALA A 220 -1.69 27.76 -19.67
CA ALA A 220 -2.43 28.66 -18.79
C ALA A 220 -1.53 29.42 -17.82
N ALA A 221 -2.02 30.54 -17.31
CA ALA A 221 -1.40 31.29 -16.23
C ALA A 221 -2.45 31.95 -15.35
N PHE A 222 -2.19 31.97 -14.05
CA PHE A 222 -2.93 32.85 -13.15
C PHE A 222 -2.46 34.28 -13.33
N PHE A 223 -3.37 35.24 -13.15
CA PHE A 223 -3.04 36.65 -13.12
C PHE A 223 -3.83 37.37 -12.02
N SER A 224 -3.36 38.56 -11.65
CA SER A 224 -4.13 39.50 -10.86
C SER A 224 -4.04 40.92 -11.42
N VAL A 225 -5.06 41.74 -11.19
CA VAL A 225 -5.13 43.11 -11.70
C VAL A 225 -6.02 43.97 -10.81
N SER A 226 -5.62 45.21 -10.56
CA SER A 226 -6.42 46.15 -9.75
C SER A 226 -7.46 46.88 -10.61
N ARG A 227 -8.69 47.00 -10.10
CA ARG A 227 -9.77 47.77 -10.74
C ARG A 227 -9.62 49.26 -10.41
N ARG A 228 -8.78 49.98 -11.15
CA ARG A 228 -8.62 51.43 -10.95
C ARG A 228 -9.80 52.22 -11.51
N THR A 229 -10.43 51.72 -12.57
CA THR A 229 -11.52 52.39 -13.31
C THR A 229 -12.94 52.00 -12.84
N GLN A 230 -13.08 51.04 -11.92
CA GLN A 230 -14.39 50.46 -11.53
C GLN A 230 -14.59 50.33 -10.01
N GLY A 231 -14.20 51.35 -9.23
CA GLY A 231 -14.56 51.44 -7.81
C GLY A 231 -13.60 50.77 -6.81
N GLY A 232 -12.40 50.38 -7.25
CA GLY A 232 -11.39 49.75 -6.37
C GLY A 232 -11.58 48.23 -6.19
N GLY A 233 -10.52 47.55 -5.73
CA GLY A 233 -10.49 46.09 -5.52
C GLY A 233 -9.56 45.35 -6.49
N GLN A 234 -9.19 44.13 -6.12
CA GLN A 234 -8.29 43.26 -6.90
C GLN A 234 -9.11 42.15 -7.58
N ILE A 235 -8.87 41.95 -8.88
CA ILE A 235 -9.38 40.81 -9.63
C ILE A 235 -8.27 39.76 -9.67
N ALA A 236 -8.64 38.50 -9.45
CA ALA A 236 -7.81 37.36 -9.77
C ALA A 236 -8.45 36.58 -10.92
N GLY A 237 -7.61 35.96 -11.75
CA GLY A 237 -8.11 35.19 -12.87
C GLY A 237 -7.14 34.15 -13.37
N LEU A 238 -7.65 33.30 -14.23
CA LEU A 238 -6.92 32.29 -14.98
C LEU A 238 -7.13 32.59 -16.47
N ILE A 239 -6.02 32.70 -17.20
CA ILE A 239 -6.05 32.74 -18.66
C ILE A 239 -5.53 31.42 -19.21
N ILE A 240 -6.22 30.88 -20.21
CA ILE A 240 -5.91 29.64 -20.90
C ILE A 240 -5.84 29.98 -22.38
N ALA A 241 -4.81 29.52 -23.08
CA ALA A 241 -4.73 29.60 -24.54
C ALA A 241 -4.40 28.23 -25.10
N THR A 242 -4.96 27.93 -26.26
CA THR A 242 -4.67 26.69 -26.98
C THR A 242 -4.54 26.99 -28.45
N LYS A 243 -3.50 26.43 -29.06
CA LYS A 243 -3.41 26.39 -30.51
C LYS A 243 -4.44 25.40 -31.06
N ALA A 244 -5.47 25.92 -31.74
CA ALA A 244 -6.53 25.11 -32.34
C ALA A 244 -6.06 24.53 -33.69
N THR A 245 -5.46 25.35 -34.55
CA THR A 245 -4.84 24.94 -35.83
C THR A 245 -3.50 25.66 -36.03
N SER A 246 -2.83 25.44 -37.17
CA SER A 246 -1.59 26.17 -37.52
C SER A 246 -1.75 27.70 -37.52
N ASP A 247 -2.95 28.18 -37.84
CA ASP A 247 -3.33 29.58 -38.07
C ASP A 247 -4.38 30.12 -37.08
N ARG A 248 -4.93 29.26 -36.20
CA ARG A 248 -5.97 29.64 -35.23
C ARG A 248 -5.53 29.36 -33.80
N VAL A 249 -5.67 30.36 -32.94
CA VAL A 249 -5.53 30.22 -31.49
C VAL A 249 -6.82 30.65 -30.81
N GLU A 250 -7.25 29.85 -29.85
CA GLU A 250 -8.36 30.19 -28.97
C GLU A 250 -7.83 30.49 -27.56
N ALA A 251 -8.51 31.40 -26.87
CA ALA A 251 -8.21 31.69 -25.49
C ALA A 251 -9.50 31.76 -24.67
N ALA A 252 -9.37 31.43 -23.39
CA ALA A 252 -10.37 31.66 -22.38
C ALA A 252 -9.76 32.40 -21.20
N LEU A 253 -10.54 33.29 -20.62
CA LEU A 253 -10.26 34.08 -19.44
C LEU A 253 -11.35 33.80 -18.43
N ILE A 254 -10.98 33.39 -17.23
CA ILE A 254 -11.89 33.28 -16.10
C ILE A 254 -11.41 34.28 -15.07
N SER A 255 -12.29 35.16 -14.60
CA SER A 255 -11.94 36.20 -13.64
C SER A 255 -13.04 36.40 -12.61
N ASP A 256 -12.66 36.76 -11.40
CA ASP A 256 -13.58 37.20 -10.35
C ASP A 256 -12.83 38.11 -9.37
N ASP A 257 -13.54 38.65 -8.39
CA ASP A 257 -12.93 39.29 -7.23
C ASP A 257 -11.92 38.34 -6.56
N ALA A 258 -10.73 38.84 -6.25
CA ALA A 258 -9.62 38.04 -5.74
C ALA A 258 -9.98 37.26 -4.46
N ALA A 259 -10.87 37.80 -3.62
CA ALA A 259 -11.30 37.12 -2.39
C ALA A 259 -12.25 35.93 -2.66
N ARG A 260 -12.97 35.93 -3.80
CA ARG A 260 -13.93 34.89 -4.16
C ARG A 260 -13.38 33.87 -5.16
N PHE A 261 -12.40 34.28 -5.95
CA PHE A 261 -11.86 33.49 -7.06
C PHE A 261 -11.47 32.04 -6.70
N PRO A 262 -10.82 31.73 -5.55
CA PRO A 262 -10.51 30.34 -5.19
C PRO A 262 -11.76 29.45 -5.04
N LYS A 263 -12.90 30.02 -4.65
CA LYS A 263 -14.17 29.32 -4.48
C LYS A 263 -14.95 29.21 -5.79
N THR A 264 -14.91 30.26 -6.62
CA THR A 264 -15.68 30.33 -7.88
C THR A 264 -14.95 29.70 -9.07
N LEU A 265 -13.63 29.46 -8.97
CA LEU A 265 -12.84 28.88 -10.06
C LEU A 265 -13.37 27.52 -10.53
N ASN A 266 -13.60 26.57 -9.63
CA ASN A 266 -14.02 25.21 -10.02
C ASN A 266 -15.40 25.19 -10.74
N PRO A 267 -16.45 25.85 -10.21
CA PRO A 267 -17.72 26.02 -10.93
C PRO A 267 -17.58 26.73 -12.28
N MET A 268 -16.75 27.77 -12.37
CA MET A 268 -16.51 28.49 -13.62
C MET A 268 -15.75 27.66 -14.65
N MET A 269 -14.74 26.89 -14.23
CA MET A 269 -14.03 25.94 -15.08
C MET A 269 -14.98 24.88 -15.64
N LYS A 270 -15.87 24.34 -14.81
CA LYS A 270 -16.91 23.39 -15.25
C LYS A 270 -17.84 24.02 -16.30
N THR A 271 -18.26 25.26 -16.07
CA THR A 271 -19.10 26.00 -17.01
C THR A 271 -18.38 26.25 -18.34
N LEU A 272 -17.13 26.74 -18.28
CA LEU A 272 -16.30 26.98 -19.45
C LEU A 272 -16.13 25.69 -20.27
N PHE A 273 -15.76 24.57 -19.65
CA PHE A 273 -15.57 23.31 -20.37
C PHE A 273 -16.86 22.67 -20.87
N GLY A 274 -18.03 23.10 -20.37
CA GLY A 274 -19.32 22.71 -20.95
C GLY A 274 -19.56 23.34 -22.34
N VAL A 275 -18.99 24.53 -22.59
CA VAL A 275 -19.32 25.35 -23.77
C VAL A 275 -18.13 25.66 -24.68
N TRP A 276 -16.90 25.47 -24.20
CA TRP A 276 -15.68 25.81 -24.90
C TRP A 276 -14.91 24.56 -25.29
N HIS A 277 -14.97 24.24 -26.59
CA HIS A 277 -14.34 23.06 -27.21
C HIS A 277 -13.36 23.51 -28.31
N PRO A 278 -12.22 24.12 -27.95
CA PRO A 278 -11.36 24.84 -28.91
C PRO A 278 -10.72 23.96 -30.00
N LEU A 279 -10.70 22.64 -29.80
CA LEU A 279 -10.19 21.68 -30.78
C LEU A 279 -11.28 21.15 -31.74
N GLU A 280 -12.55 21.48 -31.53
CA GLU A 280 -13.62 21.12 -32.47
C GLU A 280 -13.62 21.98 -33.73
N ALA A 281 -13.28 23.27 -33.60
CA ALA A 281 -13.23 24.17 -34.76
C ALA A 281 -12.06 23.86 -35.72
N ALA A 282 -10.99 23.24 -35.20
CA ALA A 282 -9.89 22.69 -35.98
C ALA A 282 -10.32 21.50 -36.88
N ARG A 283 -11.42 20.83 -36.54
CA ARG A 283 -11.98 19.72 -37.34
C ARG A 283 -12.75 20.20 -38.58
N SER A 284 -13.01 21.51 -38.71
CA SER A 284 -13.81 22.06 -39.82
C SER A 284 -12.97 22.66 -40.97
N ALA A 285 -11.64 22.76 -40.81
CA ALA A 285 -10.76 23.37 -41.81
C ALA A 285 -9.47 22.53 -41.97
N GLY A 286 -9.56 21.37 -42.63
CA GLY A 286 -8.36 20.62 -43.00
C GLY A 286 -8.60 19.16 -43.35
N SER A 287 -8.79 18.90 -44.65
CA SER A 287 -8.81 17.59 -45.30
C SER A 287 -9.94 16.66 -44.86
N GLU A 288 -10.36 15.76 -45.76
CA GLU A 288 -11.37 14.73 -45.52
C GLU A 288 -10.91 13.73 -44.43
N SER A 289 -10.89 14.17 -43.16
CA SER A 289 -10.96 13.24 -42.04
C SER A 289 -12.42 12.93 -41.86
N SER A 290 -12.80 11.69 -42.17
CA SER A 290 -14.12 11.15 -41.84
C SER A 290 -14.43 11.51 -40.39
N SER A 291 -15.56 12.17 -40.17
CA SER A 291 -16.07 12.36 -38.81
C SER A 291 -16.09 10.99 -38.11
N PRO A 292 -15.69 10.92 -36.83
CA PRO A 292 -15.65 9.65 -36.12
C PRO A 292 -17.02 8.99 -36.18
N ALA A 293 -17.04 7.67 -36.39
CA ALA A 293 -18.29 6.93 -36.37
C ALA A 293 -19.02 7.14 -35.02
N PRO A 294 -20.36 7.19 -35.00
CA PRO A 294 -21.12 7.29 -33.75
C PRO A 294 -20.72 6.17 -32.78
N LEU A 295 -20.48 6.53 -31.52
CA LEU A 295 -20.05 5.58 -30.50
C LEU A 295 -21.21 5.22 -29.57
N ARG A 296 -21.39 3.91 -29.32
CA ARG A 296 -22.24 3.38 -28.27
C ARG A 296 -21.41 3.04 -27.05
N GLN A 297 -21.77 3.59 -25.89
CA GLN A 297 -21.12 3.23 -24.63
C GLN A 297 -21.38 1.75 -24.30
N ILE A 298 -20.31 1.02 -24.02
CA ILE A 298 -20.31 -0.37 -23.56
C ILE A 298 -19.58 -0.41 -22.24
N THR A 299 -20.20 -1.04 -21.24
CA THR A 299 -19.59 -1.31 -19.93
C THR A 299 -19.36 -2.81 -19.82
N LEU A 300 -18.20 -3.21 -19.31
CA LEU A 300 -17.91 -4.63 -19.08
C LEU A 300 -18.89 -5.24 -18.08
N GLU A 301 -19.10 -6.56 -18.16
CA GLU A 301 -19.97 -7.31 -17.22
C GLU A 301 -19.54 -7.12 -15.76
N ASP A 302 -18.22 -7.04 -15.53
CA ASP A 302 -17.66 -6.82 -14.21
C ASP A 302 -17.68 -5.35 -13.75
N ARG A 303 -18.16 -4.44 -14.61
CA ARG A 303 -18.24 -2.97 -14.41
C ARG A 303 -16.89 -2.29 -14.13
N SER A 304 -15.78 -2.95 -14.44
CA SER A 304 -14.43 -2.44 -14.17
C SER A 304 -13.98 -1.37 -15.17
N ALA A 305 -14.52 -1.39 -16.39
CA ALA A 305 -14.25 -0.38 -17.41
C ALA A 305 -15.45 -0.19 -18.35
N SER A 306 -15.45 0.96 -19.02
CA SER A 306 -16.37 1.28 -20.10
C SER A 306 -15.66 2.00 -21.26
N VAL A 307 -16.20 1.86 -22.46
CA VAL A 307 -15.68 2.47 -23.69
C VAL A 307 -16.83 2.70 -24.67
N GLY A 308 -16.75 3.76 -25.48
CA GLY A 308 -17.60 3.95 -26.64
C GLY A 308 -17.06 3.18 -27.83
N LEU A 309 -17.86 2.28 -28.41
CA LEU A 309 -17.51 1.56 -29.65
C LEU A 309 -18.53 1.83 -30.76
N PRO A 310 -18.11 1.90 -32.03
CA PRO A 310 -19.02 1.93 -33.16
C PRO A 310 -19.81 0.64 -33.31
N ASP A 311 -20.85 0.68 -34.15
CA ASP A 311 -21.56 -0.51 -34.56
C ASP A 311 -20.62 -1.51 -35.26
N GLY A 312 -20.87 -2.81 -35.04
CA GLY A 312 -20.06 -3.91 -35.59
C GLY A 312 -18.80 -4.26 -34.79
N TRP A 313 -18.35 -3.39 -33.87
CA TRP A 313 -17.23 -3.69 -32.99
C TRP A 313 -17.60 -4.70 -31.90
N LYS A 314 -16.64 -5.57 -31.55
CA LYS A 314 -16.83 -6.65 -30.58
C LYS A 314 -15.77 -6.59 -29.49
N ILE A 315 -16.21 -6.72 -28.24
CA ILE A 315 -15.34 -6.94 -27.09
C ILE A 315 -14.81 -8.38 -27.13
N VAL A 316 -13.53 -8.57 -26.82
CA VAL A 316 -12.89 -9.88 -26.71
C VAL A 316 -13.09 -10.41 -25.28
N PRO A 317 -13.98 -11.39 -25.02
CA PRO A 317 -14.47 -11.68 -23.67
C PRO A 317 -13.42 -12.18 -22.67
N LYS A 318 -12.35 -12.82 -23.14
CA LYS A 318 -11.29 -13.38 -22.28
C LYS A 318 -10.09 -12.45 -22.08
N MET A 319 -10.08 -11.31 -22.77
CA MET A 319 -9.02 -10.30 -22.69
C MET A 319 -9.54 -8.99 -22.09
N SER A 320 -10.83 -8.91 -21.76
CA SER A 320 -11.49 -7.71 -21.27
C SER A 320 -12.09 -7.92 -19.88
N MET A 321 -11.33 -7.57 -18.86
CA MET A 321 -11.69 -7.66 -17.44
C MET A 321 -10.75 -6.79 -16.61
N MET A 322 -11.12 -6.49 -15.36
CA MET A 322 -10.25 -5.80 -14.39
C MET A 322 -9.70 -4.45 -14.85
N GLY A 323 -10.50 -3.68 -15.56
CA GLY A 323 -10.10 -2.37 -16.06
C GLY A 323 -9.37 -2.42 -17.41
N THR A 324 -9.25 -3.59 -18.04
CA THR A 324 -8.73 -3.74 -19.42
C THR A 324 -9.86 -4.02 -20.39
N ILE A 325 -9.83 -3.38 -21.56
CA ILE A 325 -10.73 -3.68 -22.69
C ILE A 325 -9.91 -3.99 -23.93
N VAL A 326 -10.20 -5.12 -24.56
CA VAL A 326 -9.74 -5.44 -25.92
C VAL A 326 -10.97 -5.55 -26.82
N ALA A 327 -10.98 -4.77 -27.89
CA ALA A 327 -12.06 -4.75 -28.87
C ALA A 327 -11.52 -4.85 -30.29
N THR A 328 -12.31 -5.45 -31.18
CA THR A 328 -11.98 -5.62 -32.60
C THR A 328 -13.11 -5.06 -33.47
N GLY A 329 -12.74 -4.33 -34.52
CA GLY A 329 -13.65 -3.76 -35.50
C GLY A 329 -13.89 -4.68 -36.72
N PRO A 330 -14.86 -4.32 -37.58
CA PRO A 330 -15.23 -5.12 -38.76
C PRO A 330 -14.18 -5.12 -39.88
N ASN A 331 -13.28 -4.14 -39.95
CA ASN A 331 -12.21 -4.07 -40.94
C ASN A 331 -10.86 -4.50 -40.35
N ASP A 332 -10.87 -5.46 -39.42
CA ASP A 332 -9.68 -5.93 -38.70
C ASP A 332 -8.96 -4.87 -37.85
N GLU A 333 -9.64 -3.79 -37.48
CA GLU A 333 -9.12 -2.83 -36.50
C GLU A 333 -9.13 -3.42 -35.08
N SER A 334 -8.29 -2.89 -34.20
CA SER A 334 -8.29 -3.25 -32.79
C SER A 334 -8.08 -2.05 -31.88
N ALA A 335 -8.65 -2.15 -30.68
CA ALA A 335 -8.41 -1.24 -29.57
C ALA A 335 -8.06 -2.07 -28.32
N GLU A 336 -6.93 -1.77 -27.72
CA GLU A 336 -6.32 -2.45 -26.59
C GLU A 336 -6.09 -1.43 -25.48
N LEU A 337 -7.00 -1.35 -24.52
CA LEU A 337 -7.15 -0.21 -23.62
C LEU A 337 -6.93 -0.65 -22.17
N GLY A 338 -6.09 0.07 -21.44
CA GLY A 338 -5.85 -0.20 -20.03
C GLY A 338 -5.10 -1.51 -19.78
N ILE A 339 -4.23 -1.93 -20.72
CA ILE A 339 -3.39 -3.11 -20.53
C ILE A 339 -2.31 -2.76 -19.50
N THR A 340 -2.28 -3.47 -18.37
CA THR A 340 -1.30 -3.21 -17.32
C THR A 340 -0.25 -4.32 -17.19
N PHE A 341 1.01 -3.95 -17.01
CA PHE A 341 2.09 -4.87 -16.65
C PHE A 341 2.74 -4.46 -15.35
N LEU A 342 2.93 -5.44 -14.47
CA LEU A 342 3.75 -5.28 -13.29
C LEU A 342 5.17 -5.81 -13.58
N ALA A 343 6.19 -5.03 -13.24
CA ALA A 343 7.58 -5.40 -13.47
C ALA A 343 8.47 -5.07 -12.27
N SER A 344 9.49 -5.90 -12.07
CA SER A 344 10.54 -5.67 -11.09
C SER A 344 11.74 -5.00 -11.77
N ASP A 345 12.16 -3.86 -11.22
CA ASP A 345 13.27 -3.06 -11.72
C ASP A 345 14.60 -3.79 -11.52
N THR A 346 15.24 -4.20 -12.61
CA THR A 346 16.54 -4.90 -12.57
C THR A 346 17.70 -4.01 -12.11
N ASN A 347 17.49 -2.69 -12.03
CA ASN A 347 18.45 -1.75 -11.44
C ASN A 347 18.36 -1.70 -9.91
N ASN A 348 17.30 -2.25 -9.32
CA ASN A 348 17.10 -2.27 -7.87
C ASN A 348 17.92 -3.42 -7.22
N PRO A 349 18.76 -3.14 -6.19
CA PRO A 349 19.58 -4.17 -5.54
C PRO A 349 18.79 -5.35 -4.97
N THR A 350 17.61 -5.12 -4.40
CA THR A 350 16.73 -6.16 -3.85
C THR A 350 16.22 -7.09 -4.96
N VAL A 351 15.90 -6.52 -6.13
CA VAL A 351 15.49 -7.30 -7.30
C VAL A 351 16.67 -8.11 -7.86
N GLN A 352 17.88 -7.55 -7.87
CA GLN A 352 19.09 -8.28 -8.27
C GLN A 352 19.37 -9.48 -7.35
N GLN A 353 19.22 -9.31 -6.04
CA GLN A 353 19.33 -10.43 -5.08
C GLN A 353 18.27 -11.50 -5.36
N THR A 354 17.04 -11.10 -5.69
CA THR A 354 15.95 -12.02 -6.06
C THR A 354 16.30 -12.80 -7.33
N LEU A 355 16.83 -12.12 -8.36
CA LEU A 355 17.29 -12.75 -9.60
C LEU A 355 18.46 -13.71 -9.35
N GLN A 356 19.40 -13.36 -8.47
CA GLN A 356 20.50 -14.25 -8.09
C GLN A 356 19.99 -15.49 -7.36
N ALA A 357 19.01 -15.35 -6.47
CA ALA A 357 18.36 -16.47 -5.81
C ALA A 357 17.69 -17.41 -6.83
N LEU A 358 16.98 -16.86 -7.84
CA LEU A 358 16.38 -17.61 -8.94
C LEU A 358 17.42 -18.38 -9.77
N ARG A 359 18.53 -17.73 -10.13
CA ARG A 359 19.65 -18.36 -10.85
C ARG A 359 20.25 -19.53 -10.05
N ASN A 360 20.35 -19.37 -8.73
CA ASN A 360 20.82 -20.40 -7.81
C ASN A 360 19.77 -21.49 -7.51
N GLY A 361 18.66 -21.52 -8.26
CA GLY A 361 17.61 -22.53 -8.12
C GLY A 361 16.63 -22.30 -6.96
N ARG A 362 16.84 -21.25 -6.18
CA ARG A 362 15.91 -20.83 -5.12
C ARG A 362 14.70 -20.13 -5.75
N LEU A 363 13.56 -20.06 -5.06
CA LEU A 363 12.36 -19.35 -5.52
C LEU A 363 11.72 -19.84 -6.85
N ARG A 364 12.18 -20.94 -7.47
CA ARG A 364 11.65 -21.46 -8.75
C ARG A 364 10.15 -21.78 -8.75
N ASN A 365 9.60 -22.14 -7.60
CA ASN A 365 8.18 -22.47 -7.42
C ASN A 365 7.38 -21.32 -6.79
N THR A 366 7.84 -20.09 -6.95
CA THR A 366 7.20 -18.89 -6.39
C THR A 366 6.82 -17.92 -7.50
N ALA A 367 5.98 -16.93 -7.18
CA ALA A 367 5.59 -15.90 -8.14
C ALA A 367 6.77 -15.11 -8.73
N TYR A 368 7.91 -15.05 -8.02
CA TYR A 368 9.14 -14.43 -8.52
C TYR A 368 9.66 -15.13 -9.78
N ALA A 369 9.54 -16.46 -9.90
CA ALA A 369 10.04 -17.17 -11.07
C ALA A 369 9.32 -16.78 -12.38
N THR A 370 8.15 -16.16 -12.25
CA THR A 370 7.26 -15.84 -13.37
C THR A 370 6.91 -14.37 -13.49
N ALA A 371 7.50 -13.55 -12.62
CA ALA A 371 7.40 -12.10 -12.65
C ALA A 371 8.06 -11.53 -13.92
N ASN A 372 7.66 -10.32 -14.31
CA ASN A 372 8.37 -9.61 -15.37
C ASN A 372 9.57 -8.86 -14.75
N TYR A 373 10.73 -8.98 -15.38
CA TYR A 373 11.95 -8.30 -14.96
C TYR A 373 12.42 -7.39 -16.08
N TYR A 374 12.42 -6.08 -15.84
CA TYR A 374 12.84 -5.09 -16.82
C TYR A 374 13.34 -3.82 -16.12
N PRO A 375 14.45 -3.20 -16.58
CA PRO A 375 15.01 -2.02 -15.95
C PRO A 375 14.04 -0.84 -16.03
N TYR A 376 13.74 -0.24 -14.89
CA TYR A 376 13.02 1.04 -14.87
C TYR A 376 13.92 2.17 -15.36
N GLY A 377 13.31 3.18 -15.98
CA GLY A 377 14.02 4.38 -16.42
C GLY A 377 14.60 4.32 -17.84
N GLY A 378 14.64 3.14 -18.46
CA GLY A 378 15.09 2.96 -19.84
C GLY A 378 14.13 3.50 -20.92
N ASP A 379 14.40 3.13 -22.17
CA ASP A 379 13.56 3.47 -23.32
C ASP A 379 12.16 2.83 -23.19
N MET A 380 11.14 3.69 -23.13
CA MET A 380 9.76 3.29 -22.92
C MET A 380 9.17 2.52 -24.11
N SER A 381 9.62 2.80 -25.33
CA SER A 381 9.18 2.07 -26.53
C SER A 381 9.71 0.62 -26.50
N LYS A 382 10.96 0.43 -26.07
CA LYS A 382 11.55 -0.90 -25.87
C LYS A 382 10.86 -1.66 -24.74
N ALA A 383 10.50 -0.97 -23.66
CA ALA A 383 9.74 -1.57 -22.56
C ALA A 383 8.36 -2.07 -23.03
N PHE A 384 7.63 -1.22 -23.77
CA PHE A 384 6.36 -1.60 -24.39
C PHE A 384 6.50 -2.85 -25.26
N VAL A 385 7.45 -2.85 -26.20
CA VAL A 385 7.70 -4.00 -27.09
C VAL A 385 8.06 -5.25 -26.27
N TYR A 386 8.92 -5.12 -25.27
CA TYR A 386 9.30 -6.24 -24.40
C TYR A 386 8.08 -6.92 -23.75
N PHE A 387 7.18 -6.13 -23.14
CA PHE A 387 6.03 -6.70 -22.44
C PHE A 387 5.02 -7.33 -23.40
N ILE A 388 4.71 -6.66 -24.52
CA ILE A 388 3.79 -7.23 -25.51
C ILE A 388 4.37 -8.52 -26.10
N GLN A 389 5.65 -8.56 -26.43
CA GLN A 389 6.31 -9.77 -26.92
C GLN A 389 6.33 -10.90 -25.88
N ASN A 390 6.47 -10.57 -24.60
CA ASN A 390 6.39 -11.56 -23.53
C ASN A 390 4.98 -12.19 -23.46
N VAL A 391 3.93 -11.38 -23.59
CA VAL A 391 2.54 -11.87 -23.67
C VAL A 391 2.36 -12.77 -24.89
N ARG A 392 2.79 -12.32 -26.07
CA ARG A 392 2.69 -13.08 -27.32
C ARG A 392 3.39 -14.43 -27.22
N ARG A 393 4.62 -14.45 -26.70
CA ARG A 393 5.38 -15.68 -26.45
C ARG A 393 4.64 -16.63 -25.50
N LYS A 394 4.11 -16.11 -24.38
CA LYS A 394 3.31 -16.91 -23.42
C LYS A 394 2.03 -17.46 -24.04
N ALA A 395 1.48 -16.76 -25.04
CA ALA A 395 0.32 -17.18 -25.80
C ALA A 395 0.65 -18.10 -27.00
N GLY A 396 1.93 -18.38 -27.27
CA GLY A 396 2.35 -19.17 -28.44
C GLY A 396 2.15 -18.43 -29.78
N LEU A 397 2.04 -17.10 -29.75
CA LEU A 397 1.89 -16.26 -30.94
C LEU A 397 3.26 -15.88 -31.53
N PRO A 398 3.36 -15.66 -32.86
CA PRO A 398 4.56 -15.16 -33.50
C PRO A 398 5.04 -13.84 -32.88
N GLN A 399 6.34 -13.55 -32.96
CA GLN A 399 6.83 -12.23 -32.56
C GLN A 399 6.28 -11.15 -33.50
N ALA A 400 5.80 -10.04 -32.92
CA ALA A 400 5.38 -8.89 -33.70
C ALA A 400 6.57 -7.97 -34.01
N THR A 401 6.60 -7.36 -35.19
CA THR A 401 7.62 -6.37 -35.58
C THR A 401 7.03 -4.98 -35.46
N TYR A 402 7.72 -4.08 -34.76
CA TYR A 402 7.29 -2.71 -34.52
C TYR A 402 8.24 -1.73 -35.21
N ASN A 403 7.68 -0.80 -36.00
CA ASN A 403 8.41 0.28 -36.65
C ASN A 403 7.82 1.61 -36.20
N PHE A 404 8.40 2.20 -35.15
CA PHE A 404 7.95 3.50 -34.65
C PHE A 404 8.47 4.64 -35.54
N THR A 405 7.56 5.45 -36.06
CA THR A 405 7.88 6.69 -36.78
C THR A 405 8.02 7.87 -35.81
N SER A 406 7.35 7.80 -34.66
CA SER A 406 7.43 8.82 -33.62
C SER A 406 7.28 8.22 -32.23
N VAL A 407 8.10 8.70 -31.29
CA VAL A 407 7.98 8.44 -29.85
C VAL A 407 8.16 9.76 -29.14
N THR A 408 7.09 10.32 -28.60
CA THR A 408 7.10 11.65 -27.99
C THR A 408 6.59 11.59 -26.55
N PRO A 409 7.23 12.29 -25.60
CA PRO A 409 6.69 12.42 -24.26
C PRO A 409 5.31 13.09 -24.28
N VAL A 410 4.38 12.57 -23.49
CA VAL A 410 3.07 13.21 -23.28
C VAL A 410 2.84 13.47 -21.79
N PRO A 411 2.08 14.52 -21.42
CA PRO A 411 1.79 14.80 -20.03
C PRO A 411 1.09 13.61 -19.34
N GLY A 412 1.72 13.07 -18.30
CA GLY A 412 1.13 12.08 -17.39
C GLY A 412 0.59 12.72 -16.12
N SER A 413 0.15 11.90 -15.16
CA SER A 413 0.03 12.37 -13.78
C SER A 413 1.41 12.74 -13.20
N SER A 414 1.46 13.47 -12.08
CA SER A 414 2.72 13.81 -11.42
C SER A 414 3.55 12.60 -10.98
N GLN A 415 2.96 11.40 -10.98
CA GLN A 415 3.60 10.14 -10.63
C GLN A 415 3.78 9.22 -11.85
N GLU A 416 3.57 9.70 -13.07
CA GLU A 416 3.70 8.89 -14.28
C GLU A 416 4.60 9.53 -15.32
N ARG A 417 5.35 8.68 -16.01
CA ARG A 417 6.01 9.02 -17.27
C ARG A 417 5.24 8.38 -18.39
N CYS A 418 4.82 9.17 -19.37
CA CYS A 418 4.05 8.69 -20.52
C CYS A 418 4.73 9.07 -21.83
N VAL A 419 4.64 8.18 -22.82
CA VAL A 419 5.02 8.44 -24.21
C VAL A 419 3.87 8.10 -25.13
N HIS A 420 3.67 8.93 -26.14
CA HIS A 420 2.88 8.61 -27.32
C HIS A 420 3.79 7.99 -28.37
N MET A 421 3.34 6.87 -28.94
CA MET A 421 4.05 6.09 -29.94
C MET A 421 3.16 5.96 -31.17
N ALA A 422 3.68 6.38 -32.31
CA ALA A 422 3.04 6.21 -33.61
C ALA A 422 3.97 5.42 -34.54
N GLY A 423 3.41 4.58 -35.39
CA GLY A 423 4.19 3.76 -36.31
C GLY A 423 3.38 2.66 -36.96
N THR A 424 4.05 1.57 -37.32
CA THR A 424 3.39 0.35 -37.81
C THR A 424 3.78 -0.86 -36.97
N VAL A 425 2.86 -1.83 -36.91
CA VAL A 425 3.08 -3.13 -36.31
C VAL A 425 2.67 -4.23 -37.30
N ASP A 426 3.55 -5.21 -37.50
CA ASP A 426 3.20 -6.46 -38.15
C ASP A 426 3.13 -7.54 -37.06
N THR A 427 1.96 -8.16 -36.91
CA THR A 427 1.76 -9.18 -35.87
C THR A 427 2.12 -10.59 -36.34
N GLY A 428 2.62 -10.77 -37.56
CA GLY A 428 2.96 -12.08 -38.10
C GLY A 428 1.74 -13.00 -38.27
N ASP A 429 0.54 -12.43 -38.35
CA ASP A 429 -0.74 -13.13 -38.54
C ASP A 429 -1.08 -13.35 -40.02
N GLY A 430 -0.20 -12.94 -40.93
CA GLY A 430 -0.41 -13.00 -42.39
C GLY A 430 -1.34 -11.90 -42.93
N LYS A 431 -1.83 -10.98 -42.07
CA LYS A 431 -2.71 -9.86 -42.48
C LYS A 431 -1.94 -8.60 -42.87
N GLY A 432 -0.61 -8.63 -42.73
CA GLY A 432 0.28 -7.54 -43.07
C GLY A 432 0.37 -6.45 -42.00
N PRO A 433 1.05 -5.34 -42.31
CA PRO A 433 1.28 -4.26 -41.35
C PRO A 433 0.00 -3.51 -41.03
N ARG A 434 -0.08 -3.04 -39.78
CA ARG A 434 -1.15 -2.21 -39.23
C ARG A 434 -0.56 -0.89 -38.77
N GLU A 435 -1.24 0.22 -38.99
CA GLU A 435 -0.93 1.47 -38.30
C GLU A 435 -1.13 1.26 -36.80
N LEU A 436 -0.18 1.72 -35.99
CA LEU A 436 -0.21 1.67 -34.53
C LEU A 436 -0.21 3.08 -33.98
N ASN A 437 -1.15 3.34 -33.07
CA ASN A 437 -1.17 4.54 -32.25
C ASN A 437 -1.34 4.12 -30.79
N ALA A 438 -0.35 4.42 -29.94
CA ALA A 438 -0.35 3.98 -28.56
C ALA A 438 0.12 5.07 -27.59
N VAL A 439 -0.48 5.09 -26.40
CA VAL A 439 0.04 5.79 -25.22
C VAL A 439 0.51 4.74 -24.23
N TYR A 440 1.76 4.88 -23.77
CA TYR A 440 2.36 3.99 -22.80
C TYR A 440 2.88 4.78 -21.61
N CYS A 441 2.41 4.42 -20.42
CA CYS A 441 2.71 5.08 -19.17
C CYS A 441 3.39 4.14 -18.17
N THR A 442 4.21 4.69 -17.29
CA THR A 442 4.90 3.96 -16.22
C THR A 442 4.90 4.76 -14.93
N THR A 443 4.72 4.09 -13.79
CA THR A 443 4.87 4.68 -12.45
C THR A 443 6.28 4.40 -11.92
N PRO A 444 6.83 5.23 -11.02
CA PRO A 444 8.10 4.95 -10.37
C PRO A 444 8.04 3.65 -9.55
N PRO A 445 9.16 2.94 -9.40
CA PRO A 445 9.21 1.72 -8.62
C PRO A 445 9.00 1.99 -7.13
N THR A 446 8.31 1.09 -6.45
CA THR A 446 8.16 1.11 -5.00
C THR A 446 9.55 0.99 -4.34
N PRO A 447 9.91 1.84 -3.37
CA PRO A 447 11.25 1.83 -2.78
C PRO A 447 11.65 0.48 -2.17
N ALA A 448 10.73 -0.20 -1.48
CA ALA A 448 11.01 -1.43 -0.76
C ALA A 448 11.14 -2.67 -1.65
N ALA A 449 10.30 -2.79 -2.69
CA ALA A 449 10.22 -4.00 -3.51
C ALA A 449 10.82 -3.83 -4.92
N GLY A 450 11.13 -2.59 -5.34
CA GLY A 450 11.60 -2.30 -6.69
C GLY A 450 10.56 -2.59 -7.79
N ILE A 451 9.27 -2.66 -7.44
CA ILE A 451 8.19 -3.00 -8.37
C ILE A 451 7.62 -1.73 -8.98
N TRP A 452 7.49 -1.68 -10.30
CA TRP A 452 6.84 -0.59 -11.03
C TRP A 452 5.69 -1.11 -11.90
N LEU A 453 4.72 -0.23 -12.15
CA LEU A 453 3.56 -0.52 -12.98
C LEU A 453 3.74 0.17 -14.34
N SER A 454 3.30 -0.50 -15.40
CA SER A 454 3.07 0.13 -16.69
C SER A 454 1.65 -0.07 -17.17
N SER A 455 1.16 0.89 -17.95
CA SER A 455 -0.14 0.85 -18.59
C SER A 455 -0.01 1.22 -20.07
N ALA A 456 -0.71 0.50 -20.94
CA ALA A 456 -0.72 0.72 -22.37
C ALA A 456 -2.15 0.90 -22.88
N TYR A 457 -2.30 1.85 -23.79
CA TYR A 457 -3.53 2.12 -24.52
C TYR A 457 -3.14 2.20 -25.99
N ALA A 458 -3.52 1.21 -26.78
CA ALA A 458 -3.14 1.09 -28.17
C ALA A 458 -4.37 0.92 -29.06
N THR A 459 -4.29 1.50 -30.24
CA THR A 459 -5.22 1.23 -31.34
C THR A 459 -4.41 0.81 -32.55
N SER A 460 -4.95 -0.11 -33.34
CA SER A 460 -4.34 -0.50 -34.60
C SER A 460 -5.37 -0.72 -35.69
N ALA A 461 -4.98 -0.45 -36.94
CA ALA A 461 -5.81 -0.70 -38.11
C ALA A 461 -4.95 -1.16 -39.28
N PRO A 462 -5.42 -2.06 -40.16
CA PRO A 462 -4.72 -2.35 -41.41
C PRO A 462 -4.41 -1.05 -42.17
N VAL A 463 -3.20 -0.92 -42.72
CA VAL A 463 -2.75 0.33 -43.38
C VAL A 463 -3.73 0.81 -44.47
N GLN A 464 -4.43 -0.14 -45.11
CA GLN A 464 -5.41 0.13 -46.17
C GLN A 464 -6.64 0.92 -45.67
N VAL A 465 -7.01 0.79 -44.40
CA VAL A 465 -8.18 1.46 -43.80
C VAL A 465 -7.79 2.48 -42.72
N ALA A 466 -6.53 2.49 -42.28
CA ALA A 466 -6.06 3.31 -41.18
C ALA A 466 -6.38 4.80 -41.30
N ALA A 467 -6.21 5.40 -42.50
CA ALA A 467 -6.51 6.81 -42.70
C ALA A 467 -7.98 7.17 -42.45
N ARG A 468 -8.90 6.29 -42.85
CA ARG A 468 -10.35 6.45 -42.65
C ARG A 468 -10.76 6.18 -41.20
N GLU A 469 -10.13 5.19 -40.57
CA GLU A 469 -10.51 4.76 -39.22
C GLU A 469 -9.85 5.60 -38.11
N ARG A 470 -8.84 6.40 -38.43
CA ARG A 470 -8.05 7.16 -37.45
C ARG A 470 -8.89 8.02 -36.51
N ALA A 471 -9.89 8.74 -37.06
CA ALA A 471 -10.76 9.59 -36.26
C ALA A 471 -11.63 8.77 -35.29
N THR A 472 -12.19 7.65 -35.77
CA THR A 472 -12.97 6.72 -34.96
C THR A 472 -12.13 6.08 -33.87
N LEU A 473 -10.93 5.60 -34.18
CA LEU A 473 -10.00 4.99 -33.21
C LEU A 473 -9.56 5.99 -32.14
N ALA A 474 -9.31 7.25 -32.51
CA ALA A 474 -9.02 8.31 -31.55
C ALA A 474 -10.22 8.58 -30.62
N ALA A 475 -11.44 8.56 -31.16
CA ALA A 475 -12.66 8.72 -30.36
C ALA A 475 -12.90 7.54 -29.40
N ILE A 476 -12.63 6.30 -29.85
CA ILE A 476 -12.68 5.10 -29.00
C ILE A 476 -11.70 5.27 -27.83
N LEU A 477 -10.44 5.62 -28.10
CA LEU A 477 -9.42 5.84 -27.06
C LEU A 477 -9.85 6.92 -26.05
N ALA A 478 -10.40 8.04 -26.53
CA ALA A 478 -10.86 9.14 -25.68
C ALA A 478 -12.08 8.79 -24.82
N SER A 479 -12.91 7.84 -25.26
CA SER A 479 -14.12 7.41 -24.54
C SER A 479 -13.85 6.39 -23.42
N PHE A 480 -12.60 5.89 -23.31
CA PHE A 480 -12.24 4.86 -22.36
C PHE A 480 -12.25 5.40 -20.92
N ASN A 481 -12.92 4.68 -20.03
CA ASN A 481 -12.98 5.02 -18.61
C ASN A 481 -12.85 3.76 -17.74
N VAL A 482 -12.01 3.83 -16.72
CA VAL A 482 -11.81 2.75 -15.74
C VAL A 482 -12.50 3.12 -14.44
N ASN A 483 -13.31 2.20 -13.92
CA ASN A 483 -13.89 2.32 -12.59
C ASN A 483 -12.90 1.80 -11.55
N MET A 484 -12.04 2.68 -11.06
CA MET A 484 -11.01 2.34 -10.07
C MET A 484 -11.59 1.78 -8.76
N SER A 485 -12.83 2.13 -8.39
CA SER A 485 -13.45 1.56 -7.17
C SER A 485 -13.72 0.06 -7.32
N VAL A 486 -14.18 -0.36 -8.51
CA VAL A 486 -14.43 -1.77 -8.83
C VAL A 486 -13.11 -2.52 -8.95
N VAL A 487 -12.13 -1.96 -9.65
CA VAL A 487 -10.80 -2.55 -9.80
C VAL A 487 -10.14 -2.75 -8.43
N ASN A 488 -10.19 -1.74 -7.55
CA ASN A 488 -9.64 -1.85 -6.20
C ASN A 488 -10.37 -2.88 -5.33
N ALA A 489 -11.71 -2.94 -5.41
CA ALA A 489 -12.50 -3.93 -4.69
C ALA A 489 -12.20 -5.36 -5.16
N GLN A 490 -12.05 -5.57 -6.47
CA GLN A 490 -11.63 -6.85 -7.04
C GLN A 490 -10.22 -7.22 -6.58
N ALA A 491 -9.26 -6.29 -6.68
CA ALA A 491 -7.88 -6.52 -6.23
C ALA A 491 -7.84 -6.92 -4.75
N ALA A 492 -8.57 -6.22 -3.88
CA ALA A 492 -8.68 -6.55 -2.46
C ALA A 492 -9.27 -7.94 -2.23
N LYS A 493 -10.30 -8.33 -2.99
CA LYS A 493 -10.91 -9.67 -2.88
C LYS A 493 -9.95 -10.78 -3.28
N ILE A 494 -9.15 -10.57 -4.32
CA ILE A 494 -8.14 -11.56 -4.73
C ILE A 494 -7.00 -11.58 -3.70
N ALA A 495 -6.66 -10.45 -3.09
CA ALA A 495 -5.57 -10.34 -2.12
C ALA A 495 -5.92 -10.86 -0.72
N ALA A 496 -7.20 -10.87 -0.36
CA ALA A 496 -7.66 -11.21 0.99
C ALA A 496 -7.12 -12.55 1.53
N PRO A 497 -7.13 -13.68 0.78
CA PRO A 497 -6.60 -14.95 1.29
C PRO A 497 -5.10 -14.91 1.60
N ALA A 498 -4.32 -14.19 0.79
CA ALA A 498 -2.88 -14.04 1.00
C ALA A 498 -2.59 -13.17 2.24
N ILE A 499 -3.33 -12.07 2.41
CA ILE A 499 -3.24 -11.20 3.59
C ILE A 499 -3.61 -11.98 4.86
N GLU A 500 -4.68 -12.77 4.81
CA GLU A 500 -5.10 -13.62 5.94
C GLU A 500 -4.03 -14.64 6.31
N GLN A 501 -3.40 -15.28 5.32
CA GLN A 501 -2.29 -16.20 5.54
C GLN A 501 -1.08 -15.50 6.21
N ILE A 502 -0.74 -14.29 5.78
CA ILE A 502 0.33 -13.49 6.39
C ILE A 502 -0.01 -13.17 7.85
N HIS A 503 -1.25 -12.76 8.14
CA HIS A 503 -1.69 -12.51 9.51
C HIS A 503 -1.63 -13.80 10.37
N ALA A 504 -2.01 -14.95 9.82
CA ALA A 504 -1.92 -16.22 10.53
C ALA A 504 -0.46 -16.59 10.85
N ILE A 505 0.47 -16.39 9.91
CA ILE A 505 1.91 -16.59 10.13
C ILE A 505 2.42 -15.61 11.19
N GLY A 506 2.03 -14.34 11.12
CA GLY A 506 2.41 -13.32 12.10
C GLY A 506 1.95 -13.68 13.52
N ARG A 507 0.70 -14.14 13.68
CA ARG A 507 0.18 -14.63 14.96
C ARG A 507 0.98 -15.83 15.47
N ALA A 508 1.29 -16.79 14.60
CA ALA A 508 2.08 -17.95 14.97
C ALA A 508 3.50 -17.55 15.44
N ALA A 509 4.17 -16.66 14.71
CA ALA A 509 5.50 -16.17 15.07
C ALA A 509 5.48 -15.39 16.39
N ALA A 510 4.46 -14.55 16.62
CA ALA A 510 4.29 -13.82 17.88
C ALA A 510 4.10 -14.78 19.08
N MET A 511 3.29 -15.84 18.92
CA MET A 511 3.12 -16.86 19.95
C MET A 511 4.43 -17.62 20.23
N GLN A 512 5.20 -17.97 19.20
CA GLN A 512 6.51 -18.62 19.37
C GLN A 512 7.49 -17.71 20.12
N ALA A 513 7.53 -16.42 19.77
CA ALA A 513 8.39 -15.45 20.44
C ALA A 513 8.02 -15.29 21.92
N ALA A 514 6.72 -15.15 22.23
CA ALA A 514 6.24 -15.06 23.61
C ALA A 514 6.62 -16.31 24.42
N ALA A 515 6.42 -17.51 23.87
CA ALA A 515 6.79 -18.76 24.53
C ALA A 515 8.32 -18.86 24.76
N ALA A 516 9.14 -18.34 23.84
CA ALA A 516 10.58 -18.31 24.01
C ALA A 516 11.01 -17.31 25.11
N HIS A 517 10.38 -16.14 25.20
CA HIS A 517 10.62 -15.19 26.31
C HIS A 517 10.23 -15.81 27.66
N GLU A 518 9.08 -16.47 27.72
CA GLU A 518 8.62 -17.15 28.93
C GLU A 518 9.61 -18.22 29.42
N ARG A 519 10.16 -19.04 28.50
CA ARG A 519 11.18 -20.03 28.86
C ARG A 519 12.45 -19.39 29.41
N ASN A 520 12.90 -18.27 28.82
CA ASN A 520 14.07 -17.55 29.31
C ASN A 520 13.82 -16.98 30.72
N ASP A 521 12.63 -16.44 30.98
CA ASP A 521 12.28 -15.92 32.31
C ASP A 521 12.27 -17.03 33.37
N ILE A 522 11.71 -18.20 33.04
CA ILE A 522 11.73 -19.37 33.92
C ILE A 522 13.18 -19.82 34.19
N GLN A 523 13.99 -19.96 33.14
CA GLN A 523 15.39 -20.34 33.27
C GLN A 523 16.17 -19.34 34.14
N ASN A 524 16.02 -18.04 33.88
CA ASN A 524 16.67 -16.99 34.65
C ASN A 524 16.24 -17.04 36.12
N SER A 525 14.95 -17.23 36.40
CA SER A 525 14.47 -17.37 37.79
C SER A 525 15.11 -18.55 38.54
N SER A 526 15.31 -19.68 37.85
CA SER A 526 15.97 -20.86 38.44
C SER A 526 17.47 -20.63 38.70
N VAL A 527 18.14 -19.86 37.82
CA VAL A 527 19.55 -19.47 38.01
C VAL A 527 19.69 -18.51 39.19
N TYR A 528 18.83 -17.50 39.30
CA TYR A 528 18.82 -16.58 40.43
C TYR A 528 18.55 -17.29 41.76
N GLN A 529 17.60 -18.22 41.80
CA GLN A 529 17.35 -19.05 42.99
C GLN A 529 18.56 -19.92 43.34
N ARG A 530 19.26 -20.47 42.34
CA ARG A 530 20.48 -21.26 42.58
C ARG A 530 21.60 -20.41 43.15
N TRP A 531 21.84 -19.22 42.60
CA TRP A 531 22.86 -18.30 43.12
C TRP A 531 22.52 -17.85 44.53
N ASP A 532 21.28 -17.48 44.79
CA ASP A 532 20.82 -17.12 46.13
C ASP A 532 21.04 -18.25 47.16
N ASN A 533 20.74 -19.50 46.79
CA ASN A 533 21.01 -20.65 47.64
C ASN A 533 22.52 -20.92 47.84
N LEU A 534 23.37 -20.62 46.85
CA LEU A 534 24.82 -20.75 46.99
C LEU A 534 25.39 -19.67 47.91
N ASP A 535 24.90 -18.44 47.79
CA ASP A 535 25.31 -17.32 48.64
C ASP A 535 24.95 -17.61 50.11
N LYS A 536 23.71 -18.05 50.39
CA LYS A 536 23.26 -18.47 51.72
C LYS A 536 24.15 -19.56 52.34
N ARG A 537 24.47 -20.60 51.57
CA ARG A 537 25.35 -21.70 52.03
C ARG A 537 26.78 -21.25 52.25
N SER A 538 27.28 -20.35 51.40
CA SER A 538 28.64 -19.79 51.55
C SER A 538 28.73 -18.96 52.83
N GLN A 539 27.71 -18.14 53.11
CA GLN A 539 27.63 -17.36 54.34
C GLN A 539 27.53 -18.25 55.59
N GLU A 540 26.71 -19.31 55.57
CA GLU A 540 26.63 -20.25 56.71
C GLU A 540 27.95 -20.95 56.97
N PHE A 541 28.68 -21.33 55.92
CA PHE A 541 30.01 -21.90 56.05
C PHE A 541 31.03 -20.90 56.61
N GLU A 542 30.98 -19.64 56.18
CA GLU A 542 31.81 -18.56 56.74
C GLU A 542 31.49 -18.33 58.22
N ASN A 543 30.22 -18.21 58.58
CA ASN A 543 29.78 -18.05 59.98
C ASN A 543 30.27 -19.22 60.84
N TYR A 544 30.16 -20.46 60.35
CA TYR A 544 30.68 -21.64 61.03
C TYR A 544 32.20 -21.56 61.27
N GLN A 545 32.98 -21.14 60.27
CA GLN A 545 34.43 -21.00 60.39
C GLN A 545 34.85 -19.89 61.35
N LEU A 546 34.13 -18.77 61.34
CA LEU A 546 34.44 -17.60 62.16
C LEU A 546 33.85 -17.68 63.58
N GLY A 547 32.99 -18.67 63.85
CA GLY A 547 32.36 -18.83 65.17
C GLY A 547 31.18 -17.88 65.39
N PHE A 548 30.43 -17.59 64.33
CA PHE A 548 29.19 -16.80 64.37
C PHE A 548 27.95 -17.67 64.21
N SER A 549 26.84 -17.20 64.79
CA SER A 549 25.50 -17.76 64.63
C SER A 549 24.51 -16.63 64.28
N VAL A 550 23.58 -16.92 63.38
CA VAL A 550 22.45 -16.02 63.09
C VAL A 550 21.28 -16.41 63.98
N ILE A 551 20.69 -15.43 64.67
CA ILE A 551 19.48 -15.59 65.46
C ILE A 551 18.38 -14.64 64.97
N SER A 552 17.12 -15.06 65.10
CA SER A 552 15.93 -14.26 64.81
C SER A 552 15.27 -13.82 66.11
N ASP A 553 14.90 -12.54 66.20
CA ASP A 553 14.00 -11.99 67.22
C ASP A 553 12.56 -12.18 66.74
N THR A 554 11.85 -13.12 67.35
CA THR A 554 10.47 -13.49 66.98
C THR A 554 9.45 -12.39 67.29
N GLU A 555 9.74 -11.45 68.20
CA GLU A 555 8.87 -10.32 68.52
C GLU A 555 9.05 -9.16 67.53
N HIS A 556 10.30 -8.91 67.09
CA HIS A 556 10.63 -7.77 66.24
C HIS A 556 10.83 -8.14 64.77
N THR A 557 10.73 -9.44 64.42
CA THR A 557 10.93 -9.95 63.07
C THR A 557 12.27 -9.45 62.48
N ALA A 558 13.34 -9.59 63.26
CA ALA A 558 14.66 -9.08 62.92
C ALA A 558 15.71 -10.20 63.05
N HIS A 559 16.68 -10.24 62.15
CA HIS A 559 17.81 -11.16 62.25
C HIS A 559 19.07 -10.41 62.70
N GLY A 560 19.97 -11.13 63.35
CA GLY A 560 21.30 -10.63 63.68
C GLY A 560 22.34 -11.74 63.76
N THR A 561 23.55 -11.42 63.34
CA THR A 561 24.72 -12.31 63.41
C THR A 561 25.55 -11.96 64.64
N PHE A 562 25.74 -12.93 65.54
CA PHE A 562 26.46 -12.76 66.80
C PHE A 562 27.52 -13.86 66.97
N TRP A 563 28.51 -13.62 67.83
CA TRP A 563 29.43 -14.69 68.25
C TRP A 563 28.64 -15.84 68.87
N ASN A 564 29.09 -17.08 68.66
CA ASN A 564 28.37 -18.27 69.11
C ASN A 564 28.04 -18.25 70.61
N GLU A 565 28.94 -17.74 71.45
CA GLU A 565 28.74 -17.62 72.89
C GLU A 565 27.62 -16.61 73.24
N ASP A 566 27.60 -15.46 72.56
CA ASP A 566 26.58 -14.43 72.75
C ASP A 566 25.21 -14.89 72.23
N ALA A 567 25.19 -15.54 71.06
CA ALA A 567 23.98 -16.12 70.49
C ALA A 567 23.38 -17.21 71.39
N ASP A 568 24.21 -18.11 71.91
CA ASP A 568 23.80 -19.17 72.84
C ASP A 568 23.32 -18.61 74.18
N ALA A 569 23.96 -17.56 74.70
CA ALA A 569 23.49 -16.86 75.89
C ALA A 569 22.10 -16.24 75.66
N LEU A 570 21.89 -15.54 74.53
CA LEU A 570 20.60 -14.92 74.20
C LEU A 570 19.47 -15.93 74.03
N VAL A 571 19.70 -17.01 73.28
CA VAL A 571 18.70 -18.07 73.07
C VAL A 571 18.39 -18.81 74.38
N LYS A 572 19.38 -19.08 75.24
CA LYS A 572 19.15 -19.75 76.53
C LYS A 572 18.45 -18.86 77.56
N GLN A 573 18.77 -17.56 77.59
CA GLN A 573 18.16 -16.62 78.55
C GLN A 573 16.74 -16.24 78.13
N HIS A 574 16.46 -16.18 76.83
CA HIS A 574 15.18 -15.77 76.29
C HIS A 574 14.71 -16.71 75.15
N PRO A 575 14.43 -18.00 75.46
CA PRO A 575 14.11 -19.01 74.45
C PRO A 575 12.78 -18.76 73.74
N ASP A 576 11.87 -18.00 74.36
CA ASP A 576 10.58 -17.62 73.74
C ASP A 576 10.71 -16.44 72.77
N ARG A 577 11.88 -15.77 72.74
CA ARG A 577 12.12 -14.56 71.92
C ARG A 577 13.15 -14.80 70.82
N PHE A 578 14.26 -15.49 71.11
CA PHE A 578 15.33 -15.71 70.14
C PHE A 578 15.42 -17.17 69.69
N GLU A 579 15.54 -17.37 68.38
CA GLU A 579 15.75 -18.68 67.76
C GLU A 579 16.94 -18.67 66.80
N TYR A 580 17.65 -19.81 66.67
CA TYR A 580 18.70 -19.94 65.67
C TYR A 580 18.11 -20.03 64.26
N VAL A 581 18.74 -19.33 63.31
CA VAL A 581 18.35 -19.32 61.90
C VAL A 581 19.33 -20.19 61.11
N SER A 582 18.81 -21.18 60.38
CA SER A 582 19.58 -21.97 59.43
C SER A 582 19.68 -21.29 58.06
N ALA A 583 20.73 -21.57 57.27
CA ALA A 583 20.95 -20.95 55.94
C ALA A 583 19.73 -20.80 55.03
N PRO A 584 18.81 -21.79 54.89
CA PRO A 584 17.64 -21.63 54.03
C PRO A 584 16.80 -20.38 54.34
N ASN A 585 16.80 -19.95 55.61
CA ASN A 585 16.01 -18.85 56.12
C ASN A 585 16.77 -17.52 56.21
N TYR A 586 18.04 -17.47 55.80
CA TYR A 586 18.79 -16.22 55.77
C TYR A 586 18.15 -15.18 54.86
N TRP A 587 18.29 -13.91 55.22
CA TRP A 587 17.76 -12.75 54.52
C TRP A 587 18.85 -12.00 53.78
N LYS A 588 18.62 -11.79 52.48
CA LYS A 588 19.57 -11.10 51.61
C LYS A 588 19.74 -9.64 52.02
N GLY A 589 20.98 -9.19 52.15
CA GLY A 589 21.34 -7.84 52.58
C GLY A 589 21.23 -7.61 54.10
N ILE A 590 20.94 -8.67 54.86
CA ILE A 590 20.94 -8.64 56.33
C ILE A 590 21.90 -9.72 56.84
N ASP A 591 21.68 -10.97 56.43
CA ASP A 591 22.50 -12.11 56.85
C ASP A 591 23.61 -12.43 55.84
N TYR A 592 23.37 -12.25 54.53
CA TYR A 592 24.27 -12.58 53.41
C TYR A 592 24.14 -11.64 52.21
#